data_AF-A0A378IHX3-F1
#
_entry.id   AF-A0A378IHX3-F1
#
_cell.length_a   1.000
_cell.length_b   1.000
_cell.length_c   1.000
_cell.angle_alpha   90.00
_cell.angle_beta   90.00
_cell.angle_gamma   90.00
#
_symmetry.space_group_name_H-M   'P 1'
#
loop_
_entity.id
_entity.type
_entity.pdbx_description
1 polymer ?
#
loop_
_entity_poly.entity_id
_entity_poly.type
_entity_poly.pdbx_seq_one_letter_code
_entity_poly.pdbx_strand_id
1 'polypeptide(L)'
;MSEKLDKIIQDITVKHGVLLGKDDPILMLQTMNEQLIEENRKAQQDLLVQFREEMESISSQWRDDAKEKAEKVLNAALASSKEAITKLLHESTKESVQAMKKLISDSLSEAHSFTRKTQKFSQFALVSSVTLFAVSCMILLLFCQ
;
A
#
# COMPACT_ATOMS: atom_id res chain seq x y z
N MET A 1 36.51 -30.20 -44.99
CA MET A 1 36.94 -31.33 -44.14
C MET A 1 38.25 -31.96 -44.62
N SER A 2 38.44 -32.22 -45.92
CA SER A 2 39.69 -32.83 -46.46
C SER A 2 40.97 -32.15 -45.98
N GLU A 3 41.11 -30.82 -46.14
CA GLU A 3 42.34 -30.10 -45.81
C GLU A 3 42.78 -30.22 -44.33
N LYS A 4 41.81 -30.33 -43.42
CA LYS A 4 42.09 -30.44 -41.98
C LYS A 4 42.60 -31.84 -41.64
N LEU A 5 42.04 -32.86 -42.29
CA LEU A 5 42.39 -34.26 -42.11
C LEU A 5 43.74 -34.59 -42.79
N ASP A 6 43.97 -34.03 -43.99
CA ASP A 6 45.25 -34.11 -44.71
C ASP A 6 46.39 -33.48 -43.89
N LYS A 7 46.13 -32.35 -43.22
CA LYS A 7 47.09 -31.72 -42.31
C LYS A 7 47.38 -32.58 -41.08
N ILE A 8 46.37 -33.22 -40.50
CA ILE A 8 46.55 -34.15 -39.36
C ILE A 8 47.40 -35.35 -39.78
N ILE A 9 47.15 -35.95 -40.95
CA ILE A 9 47.95 -37.05 -41.49
C ILE A 9 49.41 -36.63 -41.68
N GLN A 10 49.64 -35.44 -42.24
CA GLN A 10 50.98 -34.89 -42.44
C GLN A 10 51.70 -34.64 -41.10
N ASP A 11 51.02 -34.05 -40.12
CA ASP A 11 51.57 -33.79 -38.79
C ASP A 11 51.93 -35.08 -38.04
N ILE A 12 51.10 -36.13 -38.16
CA ILE A 12 51.39 -37.45 -37.59
C ILE A 12 52.62 -38.05 -38.24
N THR A 13 52.72 -37.97 -39.56
CA THR A 13 53.87 -38.48 -40.33
C THR A 13 55.17 -37.77 -39.92
N VAL A 14 55.15 -36.43 -39.83
CA VAL A 14 56.33 -35.63 -39.48
C VAL A 14 56.77 -35.83 -38.03
N LYS A 15 55.82 -35.89 -37.08
CA LYS A 15 56.14 -35.97 -35.64
C LYS A 15 56.43 -37.38 -35.14
N HIS A 16 55.76 -38.38 -35.71
CA HIS A 16 55.78 -39.75 -35.19
C HIS A 16 56.36 -40.76 -36.19
N GLY A 17 56.64 -40.35 -37.43
CA GLY A 17 57.20 -41.22 -38.47
C GLY A 17 56.24 -42.28 -39.01
N VAL A 18 54.94 -42.16 -38.71
CA VAL A 18 53.91 -43.12 -39.11
C VAL A 18 53.14 -42.59 -40.32
N LEU A 19 53.20 -43.31 -41.44
CA LEU A 19 52.44 -43.01 -42.65
C LEU A 19 51.05 -43.64 -42.55
N LEU A 20 50.01 -42.82 -42.51
CA LEU A 20 48.62 -43.28 -42.50
C LEU A 20 48.06 -43.29 -43.92
N GLY A 21 47.48 -44.43 -44.33
CA GLY A 21 46.73 -44.55 -45.59
C GLY A 21 45.31 -44.02 -45.44
N LYS A 22 44.64 -43.70 -46.56
CA LYS A 22 43.23 -43.25 -46.54
C LYS A 22 42.27 -44.28 -45.94
N ASP A 23 42.58 -45.56 -46.06
CA ASP A 23 41.78 -46.67 -45.53
C ASP A 23 42.23 -47.10 -44.11
N ASP A 24 43.10 -46.33 -43.46
CA ASP A 24 43.55 -46.64 -42.11
C ASP A 24 42.37 -46.53 -41.11
N PRO A 25 42.09 -47.58 -40.32
CA PRO A 25 40.99 -47.57 -39.35
C PRO A 25 41.03 -46.41 -38.36
N ILE A 26 42.21 -45.85 -38.06
CA ILE A 26 42.31 -44.71 -37.14
C ILE A 26 41.67 -43.44 -37.71
N LEU A 27 41.66 -43.29 -39.04
CA LEU A 27 41.00 -42.17 -39.70
C LEU A 27 39.47 -42.32 -39.71
N MET A 28 38.95 -43.56 -39.71
CA MET A 28 37.53 -43.81 -39.50
C MET A 28 37.10 -43.40 -38.08
N LEU A 29 37.90 -43.72 -37.06
CA LEU A 29 37.64 -43.27 -35.69
C LEU A 29 37.66 -41.74 -35.58
N GLN A 30 38.61 -41.07 -36.23
CA GLN A 30 38.65 -39.61 -36.29
C GLN A 30 37.36 -39.04 -36.88
N THR A 31 36.89 -39.61 -38.00
CA THR A 31 35.67 -39.18 -38.68
C THR A 31 34.43 -39.37 -37.80
N MET A 32 34.30 -40.54 -37.17
CA MET A 32 33.20 -40.82 -36.24
C MET A 32 33.23 -39.90 -35.03
N ASN A 33 34.42 -39.60 -34.49
CA ASN A 33 34.56 -38.71 -33.35
C ASN A 33 34.20 -37.26 -33.72
N GLU A 34 34.62 -36.76 -34.88
CA GLU A 34 34.19 -35.44 -35.37
C GLU A 34 32.67 -35.34 -35.51
N GLN A 35 32.04 -36.38 -36.07
CA GLN A 35 30.58 -36.42 -36.17
C GLN A 35 29.91 -36.45 -34.79
N LEU A 36 30.40 -37.27 -33.87
CA LEU A 36 29.89 -37.35 -32.49
C LEU A 36 30.02 -36.01 -31.75
N ILE A 37 31.12 -35.29 -31.94
CA ILE A 37 31.35 -33.97 -31.35
C ILE A 37 30.35 -32.95 -31.91
N GLU A 38 30.11 -32.95 -33.22
CA GLU A 38 29.15 -32.03 -33.83
C GLU A 38 27.71 -32.33 -33.40
N GLU A 39 27.34 -33.61 -33.34
CA GLU A 39 26.03 -34.04 -32.82
C GLU A 39 25.85 -33.65 -31.35
N ASN A 40 26.87 -33.84 -30.52
CA ASN A 40 26.85 -33.37 -29.12
C ASN A 40 26.72 -31.86 -29.04
N ARG A 41 27.45 -31.11 -29.87
CA ARG A 41 27.39 -29.63 -29.89
C ARG A 41 25.98 -29.16 -30.24
N LYS A 42 25.35 -29.82 -31.22
CA LYS A 42 23.96 -29.54 -31.60
C LYS A 42 22.98 -29.87 -30.48
N ALA A 43 23.09 -31.06 -29.88
CA ALA A 43 22.24 -31.47 -28.76
C ALA A 43 22.37 -30.51 -27.55
N GLN A 44 23.59 -30.07 -27.24
CA GLN A 44 23.83 -29.07 -26.20
C GLN A 44 23.20 -27.72 -26.55
N GLN A 45 23.28 -27.30 -27.80
CA GLN A 45 22.66 -26.06 -28.26
C GLN A 45 21.13 -26.12 -28.15
N ASP A 46 20.52 -27.23 -28.56
CA ASP A 46 19.07 -27.45 -28.45
C ASP A 46 18.61 -27.46 -26.98
N LEU A 47 19.39 -28.09 -26.09
CA LEU A 47 19.11 -28.08 -24.65
C LEU A 47 19.18 -26.66 -24.07
N LEU A 48 20.15 -25.84 -24.48
CA LEU A 48 20.26 -24.46 -24.02
C LEU A 48 19.11 -23.58 -24.51
N VAL A 49 18.60 -23.85 -25.72
CA VAL A 49 17.41 -23.16 -26.24
C VAL A 49 16.19 -23.52 -25.40
N GLN A 50 15.94 -24.80 -25.15
CA GLN A 50 14.82 -25.25 -24.31
C GLN A 50 14.92 -24.68 -22.89
N PHE A 51 16.10 -24.71 -22.28
CA PHE A 51 16.31 -24.14 -20.95
C PHE A 51 16.00 -22.64 -20.91
N ARG A 52 16.39 -21.89 -21.95
CA ARG A 52 16.06 -20.47 -22.07
C ARG A 52 14.55 -20.24 -22.17
N GLU A 53 13.86 -21.03 -22.99
CA GLU A 53 12.41 -20.95 -23.16
C GLU A 53 11.66 -21.26 -21.85
N GLU A 54 12.07 -22.30 -21.13
CA GLU A 54 11.52 -22.63 -19.81
C GLU A 54 11.75 -21.50 -18.80
N MET A 55 12.96 -20.94 -18.77
CA MET A 55 13.30 -19.82 -17.89
C MET A 55 12.43 -18.58 -18.18
N GLU A 56 12.20 -18.28 -19.46
CA GLU A 56 11.33 -17.17 -19.88
C GLU A 56 9.87 -17.43 -19.48
N SER A 57 9.39 -18.65 -19.64
CA SER A 57 8.06 -19.08 -19.22
C SER A 57 7.85 -18.91 -17.71
N ILE A 58 8.78 -19.45 -16.90
CA ILE A 58 8.74 -19.34 -15.43
C ILE A 58 8.82 -17.88 -15.01
N SER A 59 9.70 -17.09 -15.63
CA SER A 59 9.85 -15.67 -15.33
C SER A 59 8.56 -14.89 -15.61
N SER A 60 7.89 -15.16 -16.75
CA SER A 60 6.61 -14.54 -17.06
C SER A 60 5.53 -14.93 -16.03
N GLN A 61 5.45 -16.21 -15.67
CA GLN A 61 4.51 -16.68 -14.66
C GLN A 61 4.76 -16.02 -13.31
N TRP A 62 6.02 -15.92 -12.89
CA TRP A 62 6.39 -15.25 -11.64
C TRP A 62 6.04 -13.77 -11.64
N ARG A 63 6.21 -13.08 -12.77
CA ARG A 63 5.80 -11.68 -12.90
C ARG A 63 4.29 -11.52 -12.69
N ASP A 64 3.51 -12.40 -13.31
CA ASP A 64 2.05 -12.33 -13.25
C ASP A 64 1.55 -12.70 -11.84
N ASP A 65 2.10 -13.74 -11.22
CA ASP A 65 1.83 -14.12 -9.83
C ASP A 65 2.20 -13.03 -8.82
N ALA A 66 3.36 -12.38 -9.02
CA ALA A 66 3.81 -11.27 -8.17
C ALA A 66 2.87 -10.07 -8.29
N LYS A 67 2.41 -9.76 -9.51
CA LYS A 67 1.43 -8.71 -9.75
C LYS A 67 0.10 -9.02 -9.05
N GLU A 68 -0.44 -10.22 -9.21
CA GLU A 68 -1.69 -10.62 -8.56
C GLU A 68 -1.60 -10.52 -7.03
N LYS A 69 -0.50 -11.03 -6.44
CA LYS A 69 -0.26 -10.93 -5.00
C LYS A 69 -0.16 -9.47 -4.54
N ALA A 70 0.56 -8.63 -5.28
CA ALA A 70 0.68 -7.22 -4.96
C ALA A 70 -0.68 -6.50 -5.01
N GLU A 71 -1.49 -6.75 -6.05
CA GLU A 71 -2.84 -6.20 -6.18
C GLU A 71 -3.75 -6.66 -5.03
N LYS A 72 -3.69 -7.95 -4.68
CA LYS A 72 -4.48 -8.50 -3.57
C LYS A 72 -4.12 -7.87 -2.22
N VAL A 73 -2.82 -7.74 -1.92
CA VAL A 73 -2.34 -7.10 -0.69
C VAL A 73 -2.73 -5.62 -0.67
N LEU A 74 -2.54 -4.91 -1.78
CA LEU A 74 -2.91 -3.50 -1.90
C LEU A 74 -4.41 -3.30 -1.69
N ASN A 75 -5.24 -4.11 -2.32
CA ASN A 75 -6.70 -4.03 -2.17
C ASN A 75 -7.16 -4.36 -0.75
N ALA A 76 -6.55 -5.35 -0.09
CA ALA A 76 -6.83 -5.66 1.30
C ALA A 76 -6.43 -4.49 2.23
N ALA A 77 -5.26 -3.90 2.00
CA ALA A 77 -4.80 -2.72 2.75
C ALA A 77 -5.71 -1.50 2.51
N LEU A 78 -6.14 -1.27 1.26
CA LEU A 78 -7.06 -0.19 0.90
C LEU A 78 -8.42 -0.37 1.57
N ALA A 79 -8.97 -1.59 1.55
CA ALA A 79 -10.23 -1.91 2.21
C ALA A 79 -10.16 -1.66 3.72
N SER A 80 -9.09 -2.14 4.37
CA SER A 80 -8.83 -1.92 5.79
C SER A 80 -8.67 -0.43 6.13
N SER A 81 -7.93 0.32 5.31
CA SER A 81 -7.77 1.77 5.46
C SER A 81 -9.10 2.52 5.36
N LYS A 82 -9.93 2.16 4.37
CA LYS A 82 -11.28 2.74 4.20
C LYS A 82 -12.16 2.46 5.42
N GLU A 83 -12.14 1.25 5.95
CA GLU A 83 -12.88 0.89 7.16
C GLU A 83 -12.41 1.72 8.37
N ALA A 84 -11.09 1.81 8.57
CA ALA A 84 -10.49 2.60 9.65
C ALA A 84 -10.86 4.08 9.57
N ILE A 85 -10.79 4.69 8.36
CA ILE A 85 -11.20 6.07 8.12
C ILE A 85 -12.69 6.25 8.43
N THR A 86 -13.55 5.34 7.97
CA THR A 86 -14.99 5.43 8.20
C THR A 86 -15.31 5.38 9.70
N LYS A 87 -14.63 4.49 10.44
CA LYS A 87 -14.78 4.36 11.89
C LYS A 87 -14.29 5.61 12.62
N LEU A 88 -13.12 6.13 12.27
CA LEU A 88 -12.57 7.37 12.83
C LEU A 88 -13.48 8.55 12.57
N LEU A 89 -13.96 8.73 11.34
CA LEU A 89 -14.89 9.80 10.99
C LEU A 89 -16.19 9.70 11.78
N HIS A 90 -16.74 8.49 11.95
CA HIS A 90 -17.96 8.30 12.72
C HIS A 90 -17.76 8.69 14.19
N GLU A 91 -16.66 8.24 14.81
CA GLU A 91 -16.36 8.56 16.20
C GLU A 91 -16.10 10.07 16.38
N SER A 92 -15.25 10.67 15.54
CA SER A 92 -14.99 12.12 15.62
C SER A 92 -16.25 12.96 15.38
N THR A 93 -17.14 12.53 14.47
CA THR A 93 -18.42 13.22 14.25
C THR A 93 -19.31 13.12 15.49
N LYS A 94 -19.39 11.93 16.10
CA LYS A 94 -20.19 11.71 17.32
C LYS A 94 -19.66 12.54 18.49
N GLU A 95 -18.35 12.54 18.71
CA GLU A 95 -17.70 13.36 19.73
C GLU A 95 -17.97 14.86 19.50
N SER A 96 -17.84 15.32 18.26
CA SER A 96 -18.11 16.71 17.88
C SER A 96 -19.58 17.12 18.12
N VAL A 97 -20.53 16.27 17.72
CA VAL A 97 -21.96 16.50 17.97
C VAL A 97 -22.25 16.53 19.47
N GLN A 98 -21.63 15.64 20.26
CA GLN A 98 -21.80 15.62 21.70
C GLN A 98 -21.22 16.87 22.37
N ALA A 99 -20.04 17.32 21.93
CA ALA A 99 -19.44 18.57 22.40
C ALA A 99 -20.32 19.78 22.05
N MET A 100 -20.85 19.83 20.83
CA MET A 100 -21.75 20.89 20.40
C MET A 100 -23.06 20.90 21.21
N LYS A 101 -23.67 19.73 21.44
CA LYS A 101 -24.87 19.60 22.28
C LYS A 101 -24.59 20.08 23.71
N LYS A 102 -23.42 19.76 24.26
CA LYS A 102 -23.01 20.22 25.58
C LYS A 102 -22.86 21.74 25.62
N LEU A 103 -22.14 22.33 24.67
CA LEU A 103 -21.99 23.79 24.58
C LEU A 103 -23.34 24.51 24.48
N ILE A 104 -24.24 24.02 23.64
CA ILE A 104 -25.60 24.59 23.49
C ILE A 104 -26.37 24.47 24.81
N SER A 105 -26.32 23.32 25.47
CA SER A 105 -27.01 23.09 26.76
C SER A 105 -26.45 24.00 27.85
N ASP A 106 -25.13 24.13 27.93
CA ASP A 106 -24.43 24.96 28.91
C ASP A 106 -24.82 26.44 28.70
N SER A 107 -24.74 26.94 27.47
CA SER A 107 -25.18 28.31 27.12
C SER A 107 -26.67 28.56 27.38
N LEU A 108 -27.55 27.58 27.10
CA LEU A 108 -28.99 27.72 27.38
C LEU A 108 -29.25 27.78 28.89
N SER A 109 -28.54 26.96 29.68
CA SER A 109 -28.64 26.96 31.14
C SER A 109 -28.17 28.28 31.74
N GLU A 110 -27.09 28.84 31.20
CA GLU A 110 -26.54 30.13 31.61
C GLU A 110 -27.52 31.26 31.29
N ALA A 111 -28.07 31.29 30.07
CA ALA A 111 -29.09 32.25 29.66
C ALA A 111 -30.33 32.19 30.56
N HIS A 112 -30.85 30.99 30.84
CA HIS A 112 -31.99 30.80 31.75
C HIS A 112 -31.68 31.29 33.17
N SER A 113 -30.46 31.08 33.66
CA SER A 113 -30.02 31.57 34.96
C SER A 113 -29.98 33.10 35.03
N PHE A 114 -29.53 33.76 33.96
CA PHE A 114 -29.53 35.22 33.83
C PHE A 114 -30.96 35.76 33.79
N THR A 115 -31.86 35.20 32.98
CA THR A 115 -33.27 35.60 32.95
C THR A 115 -33.92 35.48 34.31
N ARG A 116 -33.67 34.39 35.04
CA ARG A 116 -34.22 34.17 36.39
C ARG A 116 -33.68 35.17 37.41
N LYS A 117 -32.39 35.53 37.34
CA LYS A 117 -31.80 36.59 38.16
C LYS A 117 -32.42 37.95 37.87
N THR A 118 -32.57 38.31 36.59
CA THR A 118 -33.20 39.57 36.16
C THR A 118 -34.66 39.65 36.63
N GLN A 119 -35.41 38.55 36.53
CA GLN A 119 -36.80 38.51 36.99
C GLN A 119 -36.91 38.72 38.51
N LYS A 120 -36.03 38.09 39.31
CA LYS A 120 -35.98 38.31 40.76
C LYS A 120 -35.59 39.75 41.10
N PHE A 121 -34.63 40.32 40.39
CA PHE A 121 -34.22 41.71 40.59
C PHE A 121 -35.36 42.69 40.25
N SER A 122 -36.09 42.44 39.16
CA SER A 122 -37.28 43.21 38.78
C SER A 122 -38.38 43.14 39.85
N GLN A 123 -38.66 41.95 40.39
CA GLN A 123 -39.62 41.80 41.50
C GLN A 123 -39.17 42.57 42.74
N PHE A 124 -37.88 42.51 43.09
CA PHE A 124 -37.35 43.24 44.23
C PHE A 124 -37.45 44.77 44.04
N ALA A 125 -37.16 45.25 42.83
CA ALA A 125 -37.29 46.67 42.48
C ALA A 125 -38.76 47.15 42.53
N LEU A 126 -39.72 46.33 42.09
CA LEU A 126 -41.14 46.65 42.20
C LEU A 126 -41.59 46.74 43.65
N VAL A 127 -41.20 45.78 44.50
CA VAL A 127 -41.53 45.81 45.93
C VAL A 127 -40.90 47.04 46.59
N SER A 128 -39.64 47.34 46.31
CA SER A 128 -38.99 48.52 46.90
C SER A 128 -39.68 49.82 46.47
N SER A 129 -40.07 49.94 45.19
CA SER A 129 -40.78 51.10 44.68
C SER A 129 -42.15 51.29 45.36
N VAL A 130 -42.93 50.21 45.52
CA VAL A 130 -44.22 50.25 46.24
C VAL A 130 -44.03 50.66 47.69
N THR A 131 -43.01 50.14 48.39
CA THR A 131 -42.73 50.54 49.77
C THR A 131 -42.33 52.01 49.90
N LEU A 132 -41.48 52.51 48.99
CA LEU A 132 -41.10 53.93 48.97
C LEU A 132 -42.30 54.84 48.70
N PHE A 133 -43.19 54.45 47.78
CA PHE A 133 -44.41 55.18 47.51
C PHE A 133 -45.34 55.20 48.73
N ALA A 134 -45.54 54.06 49.40
CA ALA A 134 -46.35 53.98 50.61
C ALA A 134 -45.78 54.84 51.75
N VAL A 135 -44.46 54.82 51.97
CA VAL A 135 -43.79 55.66 52.96
C VAL A 135 -43.96 57.15 52.63
N SER A 136 -43.81 57.53 51.36
CA SER A 136 -44.03 58.91 50.90
C SER A 136 -45.47 59.38 51.16
N CYS A 137 -46.48 58.55 50.84
CA CYS A 137 -47.88 58.85 51.14
C CYS A 137 -48.14 59.00 52.64
N MET A 138 -47.55 58.15 53.49
CA MET A 138 -47.68 58.26 54.95
C MET A 138 -47.06 59.55 55.49
N ILE A 139 -45.90 59.96 54.97
CA ILE A 139 -45.27 61.23 55.33
C ILE A 139 -46.17 62.42 54.94
N LEU A 140 -46.72 62.43 53.72
CA LEU A 140 -47.64 63.49 53.29
C LEU A 140 -48.90 63.56 54.17
N LEU A 141 -49.47 62.42 54.57
CA LEU A 141 -50.62 62.39 55.47
C LEU A 141 -50.29 62.94 56.87
N LEU A 142 -49.08 62.70 57.39
CA LEU A 142 -48.63 63.25 58.68
C LEU A 142 -48.32 64.75 58.64
N PHE A 143 -47.92 65.31 57.49
CA PHE A 143 -47.64 66.75 57.34
C PHE A 143 -48.84 67.59 56.89
N CYS A 144 -49.91 66.97 56.36
CA CYS A 144 -51.15 67.65 55.95
C CYS A 144 -52.28 67.60 57.01
N GLN A 145 -51.98 67.13 58.22
CA GLN A 145 -52.89 67.07 59.37
C GLN A 145 -52.52 68.14 60.39
#